data_AF-A0A2J7VND5-F1
#
_entry.id   AF-A0A2J7VND5-F1
#
_cell.length_a   1.000
_cell.length_b   1.000
_cell.length_c   1.000
_cell.angle_alpha   90.00
_cell.angle_beta   90.00
_cell.angle_gamma   90.00
#
_symmetry.space_group_name_H-M   'P 1'
#
loop_
_entity.id
_entity.type
_entity.pdbx_description
1 polymer ?
#
loop_
_entity_poly.entity_id
_entity_poly.type
_entity_poly.pdbx_seq_one_letter_code
_entity_poly.pdbx_strand_id
1 'polypeptide(L)'
;MQCCGSLVTENTVKPSQLPRSFFLCAGLAAPFAAPAQPAPDALQQRYEREIAACNNGTLAAPAREACIRAAGTALDRARGGPPAEVPQPSADGRATIVAPPGAAPSSGSDAVTSGDGRATIVRPAGQGAPQR
;
A
#
# COMPACT_ATOMS: atom_id res chain seq x y z
N MET A 1 1.05 -2.15 33.78
CA MET A 1 0.97 -2.47 35.21
C MET A 1 -0.16 -3.47 35.42
N GLN A 2 0.15 -4.59 36.09
CA GLN A 2 -0.73 -5.59 36.72
C GLN A 2 -1.87 -6.18 35.83
N CYS A 3 -1.93 -7.47 35.45
CA CYS A 3 -1.72 -8.72 36.20
C CYS A 3 -2.36 -8.72 37.60
N CYS A 4 -3.66 -9.04 37.70
CA CYS A 4 -4.22 -9.81 38.82
C CYS A 4 -5.71 -10.07 38.62
N GLY A 5 -6.10 -11.34 38.72
CA GLY A 5 -7.49 -11.78 38.72
C GLY A 5 -7.59 -13.30 38.91
N SER A 6 -6.77 -13.83 39.82
CA SER A 6 -6.87 -15.22 40.28
C SER A 6 -8.19 -15.45 40.99
N LEU A 7 -8.84 -16.55 40.61
CA LEU A 7 -9.43 -17.60 41.44
C LEU A 7 -10.11 -17.19 42.76
N VAL A 8 -11.37 -17.66 42.91
CA VAL A 8 -12.10 -18.06 44.14
C VAL A 8 -13.59 -17.77 43.83
N THR A 9 -14.50 -18.74 43.65
CA THR A 9 -14.92 -19.73 44.65
C THR A 9 -15.70 -20.84 43.94
N GLU A 10 -15.30 -22.07 44.20
CA GLU A 10 -16.05 -23.29 43.94
C GLU A 10 -17.23 -23.35 44.94
N ASN A 11 -18.47 -23.40 44.45
CA ASN A 11 -19.65 -23.71 45.26
C ASN A 11 -20.35 -24.96 44.69
N THR A 12 -20.08 -26.09 45.33
CA THR A 12 -21.01 -27.16 45.73
C THR A 12 -22.20 -27.49 44.81
N VAL A 13 -21.98 -28.51 43.97
CA VAL A 13 -22.73 -29.79 43.72
C VAL A 13 -24.22 -29.91 44.14
N LYS A 14 -25.10 -30.35 43.21
CA LYS A 14 -25.87 -31.66 43.15
C LYS A 14 -27.02 -31.56 42.08
N PRO A 15 -27.55 -32.65 41.45
CA PRO A 15 -27.45 -32.84 40.01
C PRO A 15 -28.83 -32.84 39.31
N SER A 16 -28.86 -32.66 37.99
CA SER A 16 -29.98 -33.16 37.20
C SER A 16 -29.43 -33.86 35.98
N GLN A 17 -29.39 -35.18 36.14
CA GLN A 17 -29.26 -36.19 35.11
C GLN A 17 -30.28 -35.94 34.00
N LEU A 18 -29.83 -35.85 32.75
CA LEU A 18 -29.93 -36.98 31.81
C LEU A 18 -29.28 -36.63 30.47
N PRO A 19 -28.72 -37.64 29.80
CA PRO A 19 -27.80 -37.50 28.68
C PRO A 19 -28.57 -37.42 27.37
N ARG A 20 -28.04 -36.64 26.42
CA ARG A 20 -28.22 -36.95 25.01
C ARG A 20 -27.01 -36.44 24.25
N SER A 21 -26.09 -37.37 24.04
CA SER A 21 -25.05 -37.31 23.05
C SER A 21 -25.67 -36.90 21.71
N PHE A 22 -25.48 -35.65 21.33
CA PHE A 22 -25.44 -35.25 19.93
C PHE A 22 -24.04 -34.71 19.67
N PHE A 23 -23.17 -35.63 19.28
CA PHE A 23 -22.07 -35.30 18.38
C PHE A 23 -22.70 -34.69 17.12
N LEU A 24 -22.71 -33.36 17.03
CA LEU A 24 -22.81 -32.67 15.75
C LEU A 24 -21.59 -31.77 15.64
N CYS A 25 -20.66 -32.21 14.77
CA CYS A 25 -19.68 -31.35 14.13
C CYS A 25 -20.41 -30.24 13.36
N ALA A 26 -20.77 -29.15 14.04
CA ALA A 26 -21.18 -27.92 13.39
C ALA A 26 -19.90 -27.13 13.09
N GLY A 27 -19.57 -27.06 11.79
CA GLY A 27 -18.31 -26.52 11.28
C GLY A 27 -17.94 -25.17 11.87
N LEU A 28 -16.66 -25.04 12.24
CA LEU A 28 -15.98 -23.77 12.41
C LEU A 28 -15.98 -23.05 11.05
N ALA A 29 -17.07 -22.34 10.76
CA ALA A 29 -17.05 -21.27 9.78
C ALA A 29 -16.19 -20.14 10.38
N ALA A 30 -14.87 -20.24 10.21
CA ALA A 30 -13.99 -19.11 10.45
C ALA A 30 -14.36 -18.04 9.41
N PRO A 31 -14.86 -16.86 9.82
CA PRO A 31 -14.99 -15.78 8.86
C PRO A 31 -13.58 -15.46 8.37
N PHE A 32 -13.35 -15.63 7.07
CA PHE A 32 -12.24 -14.98 6.39
C PHE A 32 -12.46 -13.48 6.56
N ALA A 33 -11.90 -12.91 7.63
CA ALA A 33 -11.73 -11.48 7.75
C ALA A 33 -10.70 -11.08 6.69
N ALA A 34 -11.18 -10.67 5.52
CA ALA A 34 -10.36 -9.96 4.56
C ALA A 34 -9.65 -8.83 5.34
N PRO A 35 -8.32 -8.65 5.21
CA PRO A 35 -7.66 -7.52 5.83
C PRO A 35 -8.24 -6.26 5.19
N ALA A 36 -9.20 -5.64 5.88
CA ALA A 36 -9.68 -4.31 5.54
C ALA A 36 -8.45 -3.41 5.52
N GLN A 37 -8.13 -2.86 4.35
CA GLN A 37 -7.04 -1.91 4.21
C GLN A 37 -7.27 -0.82 5.25
N PRO A 38 -6.31 -0.56 6.16
CA PRO A 38 -6.48 0.45 7.17
C PRO A 38 -6.85 1.76 6.48
N ALA A 39 -7.92 2.39 6.94
CA ALA A 39 -8.32 3.70 6.44
C ALA A 39 -7.11 4.65 6.46
N PRO A 40 -6.97 5.57 5.49
CA PRO A 40 -5.84 6.48 5.42
C PRO A 40 -5.59 7.23 6.75
N ASP A 41 -6.65 7.54 7.51
CA ASP A 41 -6.58 8.09 8.87
C ASP A 41 -5.93 7.15 9.89
N ALA A 42 -6.20 5.84 9.83
CA ALA A 42 -5.61 4.86 10.73
C ALA A 42 -4.10 4.66 10.48
N LEU A 43 -3.66 4.81 9.21
CA LEU A 43 -2.25 4.82 8.83
C LEU A 43 -1.54 6.06 9.38
N GLN A 44 -2.16 7.23 9.24
CA GLN A 44 -1.65 8.49 9.76
C GLN A 44 -1.51 8.44 11.30
N GLN A 45 -2.51 7.94 12.02
CA GLN A 45 -2.45 7.78 13.48
C GLN A 45 -1.38 6.79 13.94
N ARG A 46 -1.07 5.75 13.16
CA ARG A 46 0.08 4.87 13.45
C ARG A 46 1.40 5.63 13.35
N TYR A 47 1.58 6.38 12.27
CA TYR A 47 2.78 7.19 12.06
C TYR A 47 3.00 8.21 13.19
N GLU A 48 1.95 8.92 13.61
CA GLU A 48 2.06 9.90 14.71
C GLU A 48 2.52 9.27 16.03
N ARG A 49 2.03 8.06 16.36
CA ARG A 49 2.48 7.31 17.54
C ARG A 49 3.94 6.88 17.42
N GLU A 50 4.39 6.47 16.24
CA GLU A 50 5.79 6.10 15.99
C GLU A 50 6.72 7.31 16.11
N ILE A 51 6.33 8.47 15.58
CA ILE A 51 7.09 9.71 15.73
C ILE A 51 7.21 10.14 17.20
N ALA A 52 6.14 10.01 17.98
CA ALA A 52 6.19 10.26 19.42
C ALA A 52 7.15 9.30 20.14
N ALA A 53 7.18 8.02 19.75
CA ALA A 53 8.12 7.05 20.28
C ALA A 53 9.59 7.36 19.89
N CYS A 54 9.84 7.80 18.65
CA CYS A 54 11.17 8.23 18.23
C CYS A 54 11.66 9.47 19.00
N ASN A 55 10.77 10.41 19.31
CA ASN A 55 11.10 11.68 19.97
C ASN A 55 11.09 11.63 21.51
N ASN A 56 11.15 10.44 22.12
CA ASN A 56 11.05 10.25 23.56
C ASN A 56 12.28 10.72 24.38
N GLY A 57 13.33 11.24 23.72
CA GLY A 57 14.55 11.74 24.36
C GLY A 57 15.55 10.67 24.82
N THR A 58 15.25 9.38 24.68
CA THR A 58 16.19 8.29 25.07
C THR A 58 17.16 7.91 23.95
N LEU A 59 16.85 8.28 22.70
CA LEU A 59 17.69 8.00 21.53
C LEU A 59 18.68 9.12 21.30
N ALA A 60 19.94 8.76 21.01
CA ALA A 60 20.92 9.71 20.48
C ALA A 60 20.45 10.24 19.11
N ALA A 61 20.85 11.47 18.75
CA ALA A 61 20.38 12.14 17.54
C ALA A 61 20.46 11.25 16.27
N PRO A 62 21.55 10.53 15.97
CA PRO A 62 21.59 9.65 14.79
C PRO A 62 20.54 8.52 14.81
N ALA A 63 20.29 7.92 15.98
CA ALA A 63 19.32 6.85 16.14
C ALA A 63 17.88 7.37 16.04
N ARG A 64 17.63 8.59 16.53
CA ARG A 64 16.34 9.27 16.38
C ARG A 64 16.01 9.54 14.92
N GLU A 65 16.95 10.09 14.17
CA GLU A 65 16.75 10.38 12.74
C GLU A 65 16.54 9.09 11.93
N ALA A 66 17.23 7.99 12.29
CA ALA A 66 17.01 6.68 11.69
C ALA A 66 15.61 6.14 11.99
N CYS A 67 15.12 6.30 13.22
CA CYS A 67 13.77 5.91 13.64
C CYS A 67 12.69 6.67 12.85
N ILE A 68 12.81 8.00 12.76
CA ILE A 68 11.87 8.86 12.01
C ILE A 68 11.84 8.47 10.54
N ARG A 69 13.02 8.25 9.93
CA ARG A 69 13.11 7.80 8.54
C ARG A 69 12.41 6.44 8.34
N ALA A 70 12.63 5.48 9.24
CA ALA A 70 12.00 4.17 9.16
C ALA A 70 10.47 4.26 9.26
N ALA A 71 9.94 5.07 10.18
CA ALA A 71 8.50 5.32 10.32
C ALA A 71 7.89 5.93 9.05
N GLY A 72 8.58 6.91 8.43
CA GLY A 72 8.18 7.49 7.15
C GLY A 72 8.11 6.44 6.03
N THR A 73 9.15 5.62 5.87
CA THR A 73 9.13 4.56 4.85
C THR A 73 8.04 3.52 5.08
N ALA A 74 7.65 3.28 6.34
CA ALA A 74 6.57 2.36 6.67
C ALA A 74 5.21 2.94 6.27
N LEU A 75 4.98 4.24 6.53
CA LEU A 75 3.79 4.95 6.09
C LEU A 75 3.67 4.97 4.56
N ASP A 76 4.77 5.27 3.86
CA ASP A 76 4.79 5.33 2.41
C ASP A 76 4.49 3.97 1.77
N ARG A 77 5.07 2.88 2.33
CA ARG A 77 4.73 1.51 1.91
C ARG A 77 3.27 1.17 2.16
N ALA A 78 2.72 1.59 3.31
CA ALA A 78 1.33 1.33 3.65
C ALA A 78 0.33 2.11 2.78
N ARG A 79 0.74 3.26 2.23
CA ARG A 79 -0.05 4.05 1.27
C ARG A 79 -0.01 3.51 -0.16
N GLY A 80 0.82 2.50 -0.43
CA GLY A 80 0.83 1.78 -1.72
C GLY A 80 1.67 2.40 -2.83
N GLY A 81 2.36 3.53 -2.59
CA GLY A 81 3.20 4.21 -3.58
C GLY A 81 2.45 4.68 -4.83
N PRO A 82 3.08 5.49 -5.70
CA PRO A 82 2.53 5.71 -7.05
C PRO A 82 2.41 4.35 -7.77
N PRO A 83 1.37 4.15 -8.59
CA PRO A 83 1.16 2.88 -9.27
C PRO A 83 2.41 2.53 -10.09
N ALA A 84 2.90 1.29 -9.93
CA ALA A 84 4.07 0.82 -10.65
C ALA A 84 3.89 1.10 -12.15
N GLU A 85 4.84 1.83 -12.74
CA GLU A 85 4.77 2.10 -14.16
C GLU A 85 4.93 0.80 -14.92
N VAL A 86 3.97 0.53 -15.81
CA VAL A 86 3.93 -0.69 -16.59
C VAL A 86 4.56 -0.39 -17.94
N PRO A 87 5.55 -1.17 -18.40
CA PRO A 87 6.01 -1.08 -19.77
C PRO A 87 4.86 -1.41 -20.71
N GLN A 88 4.44 -0.45 -21.52
CA GLN A 88 3.42 -0.60 -22.55
C GLN A 88 4.05 -0.40 -23.94
N PRO A 89 3.64 -1.16 -24.96
CA PRO A 89 4.08 -0.88 -26.33
C PRO A 89 3.58 0.50 -26.76
N SER A 90 4.42 1.25 -27.45
CA SER A 90 4.04 2.53 -28.07
C SER A 90 2.98 2.30 -29.15
N ALA A 91 2.19 3.33 -29.46
CA ALA A 91 1.13 3.25 -30.47
C ALA A 91 1.62 2.79 -31.86
N ASP A 92 2.89 3.09 -32.19
CA ASP A 92 3.53 2.67 -33.44
C ASP A 92 4.25 1.31 -33.35
N GLY A 93 4.30 0.68 -32.18
CA GLY A 93 4.88 -0.65 -31.95
C GLY A 93 6.41 -0.73 -31.97
N ARG A 94 7.14 0.37 -32.22
CA ARG A 94 8.62 0.35 -32.32
C ARG A 94 9.35 0.63 -31.01
N ALA A 95 8.64 1.09 -29.99
CA ALA A 95 9.20 1.44 -28.68
C ALA A 95 8.38 0.87 -27.53
N THR A 96 9.03 0.74 -26.37
CA THR A 96 8.36 0.45 -25.09
C THR A 96 8.33 1.74 -24.27
N ILE A 97 7.14 2.18 -23.87
CA ILE A 97 6.91 3.37 -23.07
C ILE A 97 6.53 2.94 -21.65
N VAL A 98 7.19 3.54 -20.67
CA VAL A 98 6.90 3.32 -19.25
C VAL A 98 5.84 4.33 -18.85
N ALA A 99 4.62 3.86 -18.55
CA ALA A 99 3.49 4.73 -18.22
C ALA A 99 2.65 4.12 -17.08
N PRO A 100 1.88 4.95 -16.34
CA PRO A 100 0.94 4.44 -15.35
C PRO A 100 -0.10 3.48 -15.96
N PRO A 101 -0.60 2.50 -15.19
CA PRO A 101 -1.63 1.58 -15.66
C PRO A 101 -2.90 2.34 -16.06
N GLY A 102 -3.40 2.08 -17.28
CA GLY A 102 -4.58 2.75 -17.85
C GLY A 102 -4.31 4.06 -18.59
N ALA A 103 -3.05 4.51 -18.66
CA ALA A 103 -2.66 5.60 -19.56
C ALA A 103 -2.80 5.16 -21.03
N ALA A 104 -3.30 6.04 -21.91
CA ALA A 104 -3.32 5.77 -23.33
C ALA A 104 -1.86 5.68 -23.86
N PRO A 105 -1.54 4.72 -24.74
CA PRO A 105 -0.21 4.62 -25.32
C PRO A 105 0.07 5.88 -26.13
N SER A 106 1.09 6.66 -25.74
CA SER A 106 1.59 7.75 -26.57
C SER A 106 2.42 7.16 -27.72
N SER A 107 2.33 7.76 -28.90
CA SER A 107 3.37 7.55 -29.92
C SER A 107 4.65 8.19 -29.39
N GLY A 108 5.81 7.57 -29.60
CA GLY A 108 7.09 8.22 -29.27
C GLY A 108 7.31 9.52 -30.07
N SER A 109 8.43 10.20 -29.86
CA SER A 109 8.79 11.37 -30.68
C SER A 109 8.87 11.00 -32.16
N ASP A 110 8.32 11.85 -33.03
CA ASP A 110 8.37 11.67 -34.48
C ASP A 110 9.57 12.41 -35.07
N ALA A 111 10.35 11.74 -35.92
CA ALA A 111 11.40 12.39 -36.70
C ALA A 111 10.84 12.85 -38.05
N VAL A 112 10.91 14.14 -38.33
CA VAL A 112 10.48 14.73 -39.60
C VAL A 112 11.66 15.45 -40.25
N THR A 113 11.86 15.24 -41.54
CA THR A 113 12.85 16.01 -42.31
C THR A 113 12.41 17.47 -42.39
N SER A 114 13.32 18.40 -42.10
CA SER A 114 13.10 19.84 -42.24
C SER A 114 12.68 20.19 -43.67
N GLY A 115 11.87 21.25 -43.84
CA GLY A 115 11.32 21.62 -45.16
C GLY A 115 12.36 21.95 -46.22
N ASP A 116 13.58 22.31 -45.80
CA ASP A 116 14.74 22.55 -46.66
C ASP A 116 15.61 21.28 -46.89
N GLY A 117 15.24 20.15 -46.29
CA GLY A 117 15.89 18.85 -46.47
C GLY A 117 17.21 18.65 -45.72
N ARG A 118 17.72 19.66 -45.01
CA ARG A 118 19.09 19.65 -44.44
C ARG A 118 19.19 19.12 -43.02
N ALA A 119 18.07 19.09 -42.30
CA ALA A 119 18.04 18.68 -40.90
C ALA A 119 16.95 17.63 -40.66
N THR A 120 17.17 16.79 -39.66
CA THR A 120 16.14 15.92 -39.09
C THR A 120 15.67 16.55 -37.79
N ILE A 121 14.37 16.85 -37.71
CA ILE A 121 13.74 17.49 -36.55
C ILE A 121 13.03 16.40 -35.76
N VAL A 122 13.40 16.23 -34.49
CA VAL A 122 12.69 15.34 -33.56
C VAL A 122 11.59 16.14 -32.88
N ARG A 123 10.32 15.79 -33.15
CA ARG A 123 9.13 16.40 -32.55
C ARG A 123 8.62 15.57 -31.38
N PRO A 124 8.46 16.14 -30.18
CA PRO A 124 7.77 15.50 -29.08
C PRO A 124 6.32 15.16 -29.44
N ALA A 125 5.82 14.05 -28.90
CA ALA A 125 4.45 13.61 -29.13
C ALA A 125 3.42 14.62 -28.61
N GLY A 126 2.30 14.79 -29.33
CA GLY A 126 1.18 15.66 -28.92
C GLY A 126 1.28 17.13 -29.36
N GLN A 127 2.38 17.54 -29.99
CA GLN A 127 2.46 18.85 -30.65
C GLN A 127 1.92 18.74 -32.09
N GLY A 128 0.62 19.00 -32.23
CA GLY A 128 -0.01 19.29 -33.52
C GLY A 128 0.71 20.46 -34.21
N ALA A 129 0.78 20.41 -35.55
CA ALA A 129 1.41 21.49 -36.31
C ALA A 129 0.78 22.84 -35.94
N PRO A 130 1.57 23.93 -35.77
CA PRO A 130 0.99 25.26 -35.64
C PRO A 130 0.12 25.52 -36.87
N GLN A 131 -1.18 25.72 -36.64
CA GLN A 131 -2.13 26.13 -37.67
C GLN A 131 -1.65 27.48 -38.21
N ARG A 132 -1.35 27.53 -39.51
CA ARG A 132 -1.00 28.78 -40.20
C ARG A 132 -2.18 29.23 -41.05
#